data_AF-A0ABD1CNB4-F1
#
_entry.id   AF-A0ABD1CNB4-F1
#
_cell.length_a   1.000
_cell.length_b   1.000
_cell.length_c   1.000
_cell.angle_alpha   90.00
_cell.angle_beta   90.00
_cell.angle_gamma   90.00
#
_symmetry.space_group_name_H-M   'P 1'
#
loop_
_entity.id
_entity.type
_entity.pdbx_description
1 polymer ?
#
loop_
_entity_poly.entity_id
_entity_poly.type
_entity_poly.pdbx_seq_one_letter_code
_entity_poly.pdbx_strand_id
1 'polypeptide(L)'
;MRVLNVLRHWVSKHFQDFEQDAALRSQTIAFLDDITCSPNLLPTEHRAASQLLRLLCRDDIDSGKHHLEMLLRPPQTPSKESIETLSALEIAEQMTYLDHQIFLAIRSEEFLGQAWMKSDKKSRAEHIILMTKRFNDGSRLVCSEIVSRSNMAARVAAIEKWTAVADICRCLHNFNGVLQICAAFTNAAIYRLKKTWDKVPRTIKSTITKLQAVVCSDGRFRVMREALHRCDPPCIPYLGMYLTDLSFIEEGTPDFTPDRLLNFSKMRMIAHVIREIRHFQQTPYKIDHIPKVTSYLLDTSLLLDDDELYQKSLQIEPRSSRLSAPNTANV
;
A
#
# COMPACT_ATOMS: atom_id res chain seq x y z
N MET A 1 19.75 12.51 -31.79
CA MET A 1 19.41 13.02 -30.44
C MET A 1 18.07 12.54 -29.85
N ARG A 2 16.91 12.68 -30.51
CA ARG A 2 15.61 12.30 -29.91
C ARG A 2 15.50 10.82 -29.53
N VAL A 3 16.02 9.92 -30.37
CA VAL A 3 16.07 8.46 -30.10
C VAL A 3 16.90 8.16 -28.85
N LEU A 4 18.10 8.74 -28.73
CA LEU A 4 18.97 8.58 -27.57
C LEU A 4 18.33 9.15 -26.28
N ASN A 5 17.49 10.18 -26.38
CA ASN A 5 16.74 10.68 -25.24
C ASN A 5 15.65 9.71 -24.78
N VAL A 6 14.96 9.04 -25.73
CA VAL A 6 14.00 7.97 -25.41
C VAL A 6 14.71 6.81 -24.74
N LEU A 7 15.82 6.32 -25.31
CA LEU A 7 16.62 5.25 -24.69
C LEU A 7 17.14 5.64 -23.32
N ARG A 8 17.58 6.89 -23.14
CA ARG A 8 17.99 7.38 -21.82
C ARG A 8 16.86 7.32 -20.81
N HIS A 9 15.66 7.73 -21.19
CA HIS A 9 14.50 7.63 -20.30
C HIS A 9 14.17 6.17 -20.00
N TRP A 10 14.15 5.31 -21.01
CA TRP A 10 13.86 3.89 -20.88
C TRP A 10 14.86 3.20 -19.93
N VAL A 11 16.16 3.29 -20.21
CA VAL A 11 17.21 2.68 -19.39
C VAL A 11 17.23 3.23 -17.97
N SER A 12 17.02 4.54 -17.78
CA SER A 12 17.11 5.12 -16.42
C SER A 12 15.86 4.94 -15.56
N LYS A 13 14.68 4.79 -16.16
CA LYS A 13 13.39 4.76 -15.44
C LYS A 13 12.65 3.43 -15.52
N HIS A 14 13.00 2.60 -16.49
CA HIS A 14 12.33 1.34 -16.83
C HIS A 14 13.38 0.25 -17.14
N PHE A 15 14.45 0.21 -16.34
CA PHE A 15 15.61 -0.67 -16.58
C PHE A 15 15.25 -2.17 -16.57
N GLN A 16 14.23 -2.56 -15.81
CA GLN A 16 13.80 -3.95 -15.66
C GLN A 16 13.49 -4.64 -16.99
N ASP A 17 13.06 -3.89 -18.02
CA ASP A 17 12.73 -4.48 -19.32
C ASP A 17 14.00 -5.12 -19.91
N PHE A 18 15.16 -4.52 -19.64
CA PHE A 18 16.48 -5.04 -20.01
C PHE A 18 17.00 -6.12 -19.05
N GLU A 19 16.46 -6.24 -17.83
CA GLU A 19 16.79 -7.34 -16.90
C GLU A 19 16.02 -8.61 -17.24
N GLN A 20 14.73 -8.46 -17.53
CA GLN A 20 13.81 -9.56 -17.82
C GLN A 20 14.00 -10.10 -19.24
N ASP A 21 14.48 -9.26 -20.17
CA ASP A 21 14.74 -9.64 -21.54
C ASP A 21 16.22 -9.40 -21.90
N ALA A 22 17.01 -10.46 -21.77
CA ALA A 22 18.42 -10.46 -22.12
C ALA A 22 18.67 -10.19 -23.62
N ALA A 23 17.71 -10.54 -24.50
CA ALA A 23 17.80 -10.26 -25.92
C ALA A 23 17.59 -8.76 -26.18
N LEU A 24 16.59 -8.13 -25.56
CA LEU A 24 16.38 -6.67 -25.61
C LEU A 24 17.62 -5.91 -25.12
N ARG A 25 18.21 -6.33 -23.99
CA ARG A 25 19.44 -5.73 -23.46
C ARG A 25 20.60 -5.85 -24.45
N SER A 26 20.83 -7.04 -24.97
CA SER A 26 21.92 -7.30 -25.92
C SER A 26 21.75 -6.51 -27.22
N GLN A 27 20.53 -6.46 -27.77
CA GLN A 27 20.22 -5.68 -28.97
C GLN A 27 20.40 -4.18 -28.73
N THR A 28 20.02 -3.68 -27.55
CA THR A 28 20.18 -2.27 -27.19
C THR A 28 21.65 -1.90 -27.01
N ILE A 29 22.45 -2.78 -26.41
CA ILE A 29 23.90 -2.61 -26.30
C ILE A 29 24.54 -2.55 -27.69
N ALA A 30 24.24 -3.53 -28.56
CA ALA A 30 24.77 -3.56 -29.93
C ALA A 30 24.41 -2.28 -30.71
N PHE A 31 23.16 -1.83 -30.61
CA PHE A 31 22.72 -0.57 -31.22
C PHE A 31 23.49 0.66 -30.71
N LEU A 32 23.78 0.72 -29.40
CA LEU A 32 24.53 1.83 -28.82
C LEU A 32 26.02 1.77 -29.20
N ASP A 33 26.62 0.59 -29.31
CA ASP A 33 27.99 0.40 -29.78
C ASP A 33 28.13 0.89 -31.24
N ASP A 34 27.20 0.52 -32.12
CA ASP A 34 27.16 1.02 -33.51
C ASP A 34 27.10 2.55 -33.57
N ILE A 35 26.33 3.19 -32.67
CA ILE A 35 26.27 4.64 -32.55
C ILE A 35 27.60 5.24 -32.12
N THR A 36 28.32 4.61 -31.18
CA THR A 36 29.62 5.14 -30.72
C THR A 36 30.71 5.07 -31.79
N CYS A 37 30.58 4.13 -32.73
CA CYS A 37 31.52 3.95 -33.84
C CYS A 37 31.15 4.75 -35.11
N SER A 38 29.99 5.42 -35.13
CA SER A 38 29.49 6.10 -36.33
C SER A 38 30.20 7.44 -36.57
N PRO A 39 30.89 7.65 -37.71
CA PRO A 39 31.65 8.88 -37.96
C PRO A 39 30.76 10.10 -38.23
N ASN A 40 29.47 9.90 -38.53
CA ASN A 40 28.55 10.95 -38.98
C ASN A 40 27.71 11.58 -37.85
N LEU A 41 27.92 11.17 -36.60
CA LEU A 41 27.15 11.65 -35.46
C LEU A 41 27.93 12.70 -34.66
N LEU A 42 27.18 13.52 -33.92
CA LEU A 42 27.75 14.59 -33.14
C LEU A 42 28.48 14.04 -31.89
N PRO A 43 29.52 14.72 -31.39
CA PRO A 43 30.20 14.31 -30.15
C PRO A 43 29.26 14.17 -28.94
N THR A 44 28.17 14.94 -28.90
CA THR A 44 27.12 14.83 -27.87
C THR A 44 26.35 13.51 -27.95
N GLU A 45 26.13 12.98 -29.15
CA GLU A 45 25.44 11.72 -29.39
C GLU A 45 26.32 10.54 -28.97
N HIS A 46 27.61 10.56 -29.33
CA HIS A 46 28.58 9.57 -28.87
C HIS A 46 28.65 9.54 -27.34
N ARG A 47 28.80 10.71 -26.69
CA ARG A 47 28.82 10.77 -25.22
C ARG A 47 27.54 10.23 -24.58
N ALA A 48 26.38 10.54 -25.17
CA ALA A 48 25.11 10.03 -24.67
C ALA A 48 25.02 8.50 -24.81
N ALA A 49 25.46 7.93 -25.93
CA ALA A 49 25.47 6.49 -26.13
C ALA A 49 26.45 5.78 -25.18
N SER A 50 27.67 6.28 -25.01
CA SER A 50 28.65 5.71 -24.07
C SER A 50 28.17 5.76 -22.62
N GLN A 51 27.44 6.80 -22.22
CA GLN A 51 26.81 6.85 -20.90
C GLN A 51 25.75 5.77 -20.71
N LEU A 52 24.93 5.50 -21.75
CA LEU A 52 23.89 4.47 -21.69
C LEU A 52 24.48 3.06 -21.67
N LEU A 53 25.53 2.80 -22.45
CA LEU A 53 26.29 1.54 -22.39
C LEU A 53 26.80 1.27 -20.99
N ARG A 54 27.43 2.27 -20.35
CA ARG A 54 27.89 2.14 -18.96
C ARG A 54 26.77 1.82 -17.97
N LEU A 55 25.55 2.31 -18.19
CA LEU A 55 24.40 1.99 -17.34
C LEU A 55 23.89 0.57 -17.61
N LEU A 56 23.79 0.16 -18.87
CA LEU A 56 23.35 -1.16 -19.28
C LEU A 56 24.33 -2.28 -18.93
N CYS A 57 25.59 -1.97 -18.65
CA CYS A 57 26.61 -2.95 -18.25
C CYS A 57 26.86 -2.99 -16.73
N ARG A 58 26.02 -2.35 -15.91
CA ARG A 58 26.13 -2.44 -14.43
C ARG A 58 25.49 -3.74 -13.91
N ASP A 59 26.09 -4.31 -12.87
CA ASP A 59 25.65 -5.54 -12.19
C ASP A 59 24.90 -5.28 -10.86
N ASP A 60 24.78 -4.02 -10.40
CA ASP A 60 24.43 -3.68 -9.00
C ASP A 60 22.92 -3.66 -8.64
N ILE A 61 22.04 -4.18 -9.50
CA ILE A 61 20.61 -3.80 -9.50
C ILE A 61 19.73 -4.67 -8.59
N ASP A 62 20.21 -5.87 -8.23
CA ASP A 62 19.47 -6.83 -7.38
C ASP A 62 19.42 -6.44 -5.88
N SER A 63 20.19 -5.43 -5.49
CA SER A 63 20.38 -5.02 -4.09
C SER A 63 19.10 -4.49 -3.41
N GLY A 64 18.25 -3.77 -4.15
CA GLY A 64 17.02 -3.17 -3.63
C GLY A 64 15.90 -4.19 -3.38
N LYS A 65 15.76 -5.19 -4.27
CA LYS A 65 14.76 -6.25 -4.14
C LYS A 65 15.04 -7.13 -2.92
N HIS A 66 16.31 -7.54 -2.76
CA HIS A 66 16.74 -8.35 -1.62
C HIS A 66 16.51 -7.65 -0.28
N HIS A 67 16.69 -6.32 -0.22
CA HIS A 67 16.45 -5.53 0.99
C HIS A 67 14.98 -5.56 1.42
N LEU A 68 14.04 -5.36 0.48
CA LEU A 68 12.61 -5.36 0.79
C LEU A 68 12.12 -6.74 1.26
N GLU A 69 12.58 -7.81 0.60
CA GLU A 69 12.28 -9.18 1.01
C GLU A 69 12.78 -9.50 2.42
N MET A 70 14.01 -9.07 2.75
CA MET A 70 14.56 -9.21 4.10
C MET A 70 13.76 -8.43 5.14
N LEU A 71 13.37 -7.19 4.82
CA LEU A 71 12.65 -6.30 5.74
C LEU A 71 11.25 -6.85 6.09
N LEU A 72 10.55 -7.41 5.11
CA LEU A 72 9.17 -7.88 5.26
C LEU A 72 9.06 -9.34 5.70
N ARG A 73 10.20 -10.01 5.90
CA ARG A 73 10.23 -11.39 6.36
C ARG A 73 9.57 -11.48 7.74
N PRO A 74 8.54 -12.34 7.92
CA PRO A 74 7.94 -12.54 9.22
C PRO A 74 8.99 -12.99 10.25
N PRO A 75 8.86 -12.55 11.51
CA PRO A 75 9.76 -12.98 12.56
C PRO A 75 9.65 -14.49 12.77
N GLN A 76 10.78 -15.14 13.07
CA GLN A 76 10.83 -16.60 13.28
C GLN A 76 10.31 -17.02 14.65
N THR A 77 10.32 -16.09 15.60
CA THR A 77 9.76 -16.28 16.94
C THR A 77 8.74 -15.18 17.20
N PRO A 78 7.66 -15.47 17.95
CA PRO A 78 6.69 -14.46 18.34
C PRO A 78 7.36 -13.23 18.97
N SER A 79 6.85 -12.06 18.64
CA SER A 79 7.33 -10.80 19.17
C SER A 79 7.19 -10.77 20.70
N LYS A 80 8.21 -10.24 21.37
CA LYS A 80 8.15 -9.95 22.81
C LYS A 80 7.42 -8.64 23.10
N GLU A 81 7.25 -7.82 22.08
CA GLU A 81 6.54 -6.55 22.14
C GLU A 81 5.04 -6.77 21.89
N SER A 82 4.22 -5.90 22.45
CA SER A 82 2.77 -5.87 22.22
C SER A 82 2.29 -4.44 21.99
N ILE A 83 1.00 -4.29 21.67
CA ILE A 83 0.40 -2.96 21.63
C ILE A 83 0.54 -2.24 22.99
N GLU A 84 0.67 -2.91 24.13
CA GLU A 84 0.83 -2.23 25.43
C GLU A 84 2.25 -1.67 25.62
N THR A 85 3.28 -2.40 25.17
CA THR A 85 4.69 -2.06 25.43
C THR A 85 5.24 -0.96 24.51
N LEU A 86 4.77 -0.90 23.27
CA LEU A 86 5.25 0.06 22.26
C LEU A 86 4.47 1.37 22.29
N SER A 87 5.10 2.52 22.10
CA SER A 87 4.36 3.79 22.00
C SER A 87 3.51 3.88 20.72
N ALA A 88 2.45 4.69 20.73
CA ALA A 88 1.64 4.92 19.52
C ALA A 88 2.45 5.57 18.38
N LEU A 89 3.45 6.40 18.72
CA LEU A 89 4.35 7.03 17.76
C LEU A 89 5.25 5.98 17.09
N GLU A 90 5.92 5.13 17.87
CA GLU A 90 6.76 4.04 17.34
C GLU A 90 5.97 3.15 16.38
N ILE A 91 4.74 2.76 16.76
CA ILE A 91 3.88 1.94 15.89
C ILE A 91 3.54 2.68 14.60
N ALA A 92 3.09 3.94 14.67
CA ALA A 92 2.69 4.72 13.50
C ALA A 92 3.85 4.99 12.53
N GLU A 93 5.03 5.34 13.06
CA GLU A 93 6.25 5.55 12.28
C GLU A 93 6.66 4.28 11.56
N GLN A 94 6.66 3.14 12.24
CA GLN A 94 7.13 1.89 11.64
C GLN A 94 6.09 1.25 10.71
N MET A 95 4.78 1.46 10.95
CA MET A 95 3.76 1.19 9.94
C MET A 95 3.98 2.01 8.68
N THR A 96 4.23 3.31 8.83
CA THR A 96 4.52 4.22 7.73
C THR A 96 5.80 3.85 7.00
N TYR A 97 6.86 3.47 7.72
CA TYR A 97 8.11 2.98 7.15
C TYR A 97 7.86 1.74 6.27
N LEU A 98 7.21 0.71 6.80
CA LEU A 98 6.93 -0.53 6.04
C LEU A 98 6.06 -0.27 4.80
N ASP A 99 4.96 0.46 4.98
CA ASP A 99 4.07 0.82 3.87
C ASP A 99 4.80 1.63 2.80
N HIS A 100 5.70 2.54 3.22
CA HIS A 100 6.48 3.36 2.30
C HIS A 100 7.50 2.55 1.50
N GLN A 101 8.21 1.62 2.13
CA GLN A 101 9.19 0.77 1.45
C GLN A 101 8.51 -0.09 0.36
N ILE A 102 7.32 -0.63 0.65
CA ILE A 102 6.53 -1.34 -0.35
C ILE A 102 6.07 -0.38 -1.44
N PHE A 103 5.52 0.79 -1.06
CA PHE A 103 4.99 1.78 -2.00
C PHE A 103 6.06 2.27 -2.99
N LEU A 104 7.30 2.51 -2.54
CA LEU A 104 8.42 2.89 -3.41
C LEU A 104 8.83 1.79 -4.40
N ALA A 105 8.63 0.53 -4.03
CA ALA A 105 8.98 -0.61 -4.86
C ALA A 105 7.97 -0.86 -5.99
N ILE A 106 6.76 -0.30 -5.91
CA ILE A 106 5.74 -0.45 -6.94
C ILE A 106 6.15 0.28 -8.22
N ARG A 107 6.27 -0.46 -9.32
CA ARG A 107 6.69 0.10 -10.61
C ARG A 107 5.51 0.43 -11.51
N SER A 108 5.77 1.24 -12.53
CA SER A 108 4.71 1.77 -13.42
C SER A 108 4.00 0.66 -14.20
N GLU A 109 4.71 -0.40 -14.54
CA GLU A 109 4.26 -1.49 -15.40
C GLU A 109 3.30 -2.42 -14.65
N GLU A 110 3.40 -2.47 -13.32
CA GLU A 110 2.45 -3.19 -12.47
C GLU A 110 1.02 -2.62 -12.58
N PHE A 111 0.90 -1.36 -12.99
CA PHE A 111 -0.38 -0.67 -13.20
C PHE A 111 -0.97 -0.84 -14.61
N LEU A 112 -0.27 -1.50 -15.53
CA LEU A 112 -0.70 -1.60 -16.93
C LEU A 112 -1.54 -2.86 -17.18
N GLY A 113 -2.60 -2.73 -17.98
CA GLY A 113 -3.41 -3.87 -18.42
C GLY A 113 -4.14 -4.60 -17.29
N GLN A 114 -4.42 -3.88 -16.20
CA GLN A 114 -5.03 -4.43 -14.98
C GLN A 114 -4.29 -5.66 -14.42
N ALA A 115 -2.95 -5.66 -14.49
CA ALA A 115 -2.13 -6.83 -14.14
C ALA A 115 -2.46 -7.43 -12.77
N TRP A 116 -2.79 -6.59 -11.76
CA TRP A 116 -3.16 -7.03 -10.41
C TRP A 116 -4.47 -7.84 -10.34
N MET A 117 -5.31 -7.80 -11.37
CA MET A 117 -6.58 -8.53 -11.46
C MET A 117 -6.46 -9.83 -12.27
N LYS A 118 -5.34 -10.06 -12.98
CA LYS A 118 -5.15 -11.22 -13.85
C LYS A 118 -4.57 -12.43 -13.10
N SER A 119 -4.58 -13.60 -13.73
CA SER A 119 -4.08 -14.85 -13.15
C SER A 119 -2.57 -14.82 -12.87
N ASP A 120 -1.82 -14.07 -13.67
CA ASP A 120 -0.38 -13.85 -13.59
C ASP A 120 0.01 -12.63 -12.71
N LYS A 121 -0.92 -12.11 -11.90
CA LYS A 121 -0.69 -10.95 -11.01
C LYS A 121 0.53 -11.07 -10.10
N LYS A 122 0.93 -12.29 -9.71
CA LYS A 122 2.10 -12.51 -8.84
C LYS A 122 3.42 -12.15 -9.52
N SER A 123 3.53 -12.33 -10.84
CA SER A 123 4.73 -11.97 -11.59
C SER A 123 4.64 -10.55 -12.14
N ARG A 124 3.45 -10.12 -12.59
CA ARG A 124 3.27 -8.81 -13.24
C ARG A 124 2.98 -7.63 -12.30
N ALA A 125 2.50 -7.89 -11.09
CA ALA A 125 2.08 -6.87 -10.14
C ALA A 125 2.47 -7.23 -8.69
N GLU A 126 3.68 -7.79 -8.53
CA GLU A 126 4.22 -8.30 -7.26
C GLU A 126 4.04 -7.32 -6.09
N HIS A 127 4.43 -6.06 -6.25
CA HIS A 127 4.43 -5.07 -5.17
C HIS A 127 3.03 -4.49 -4.92
N ILE A 128 2.17 -4.40 -5.95
CA ILE A 128 0.75 -4.06 -5.75
C ILE A 128 0.05 -5.12 -4.90
N ILE A 129 0.30 -6.40 -5.19
CA ILE A 129 -0.25 -7.51 -4.40
C ILE A 129 0.33 -7.51 -2.98
N LEU A 130 1.62 -7.23 -2.83
CA LEU A 130 2.28 -7.08 -1.53
C LEU A 130 1.69 -5.95 -0.70
N MET A 131 1.47 -4.76 -1.28
CA MET A 131 0.82 -3.62 -0.63
C MET A 131 -0.59 -3.96 -0.18
N THR A 132 -1.36 -4.64 -1.03
CA THR A 132 -2.72 -5.10 -0.72
C THR A 132 -2.72 -6.12 0.42
N LYS A 133 -1.79 -7.08 0.40
CA LYS A 133 -1.62 -8.06 1.48
C LYS A 133 -1.27 -7.36 2.79
N ARG A 134 -0.30 -6.43 2.78
CA ARG A 134 0.14 -5.68 3.96
C ARG A 134 -0.99 -4.86 4.56
N PHE A 135 -1.80 -4.21 3.72
CA PHE A 135 -3.01 -3.48 4.12
C PHE A 135 -3.96 -4.41 4.90
N ASN A 136 -4.30 -5.57 4.32
CA ASN A 136 -5.20 -6.53 4.97
C ASN A 136 -4.62 -7.09 6.28
N ASP A 137 -3.34 -7.46 6.28
CA ASP A 137 -2.68 -8.03 7.46
C ASP A 137 -2.63 -7.02 8.62
N GLY A 138 -2.35 -5.74 8.37
CA GLY A 138 -2.36 -4.76 9.45
C GLY A 138 -3.77 -4.42 9.94
N SER A 139 -4.79 -4.40 9.07
CA SER A 139 -6.18 -4.29 9.54
C SER A 139 -6.58 -5.50 10.39
N ARG A 140 -6.14 -6.71 10.00
CA ARG A 140 -6.36 -7.95 10.76
C ARG A 140 -5.61 -7.94 12.09
N LEU A 141 -4.39 -7.41 12.14
CA LEU A 141 -3.63 -7.24 13.39
C LEU A 141 -4.41 -6.38 14.38
N VAL A 142 -4.91 -5.22 13.94
CA VAL A 142 -5.73 -4.33 14.78
C VAL A 142 -6.96 -5.06 15.32
N CYS A 143 -7.69 -5.79 14.46
CA CYS A 143 -8.83 -6.60 14.89
C CYS A 143 -8.42 -7.66 15.91
N SER A 144 -7.36 -8.42 15.62
CA SER A 144 -6.89 -9.55 16.42
C SER A 144 -6.43 -9.10 17.80
N GLU A 145 -5.76 -7.96 17.88
CA GLU A 145 -5.42 -7.32 19.15
C GLU A 145 -6.71 -7.03 19.94
N ILE A 146 -7.68 -6.32 19.38
CA ILE A 146 -8.89 -5.93 20.13
C ILE A 146 -9.66 -7.17 20.63
N VAL A 147 -9.88 -8.19 19.80
CA VAL A 147 -10.65 -9.39 20.20
C VAL A 147 -9.85 -10.42 21.00
N SER A 148 -8.53 -10.30 21.10
CA SER A 148 -7.74 -11.19 21.96
C SER A 148 -7.77 -10.76 23.43
N ARG A 149 -8.29 -9.57 23.73
CA ARG A 149 -8.39 -9.02 25.08
C ARG A 149 -9.73 -9.36 25.72
N SER A 150 -9.71 -10.29 26.68
CA SER A 150 -10.88 -10.68 27.46
C SER A 150 -11.34 -9.57 28.42
N ASN A 151 -10.41 -8.79 28.96
CA ASN A 151 -10.69 -7.68 29.86
C ASN A 151 -11.23 -6.44 29.11
N MET A 152 -12.35 -5.88 29.60
CA MET A 152 -13.02 -4.71 29.01
C MET A 152 -12.12 -3.47 28.97
N ALA A 153 -11.43 -3.15 30.07
CA ALA A 153 -10.55 -1.99 30.14
C ALA A 153 -9.36 -2.13 29.18
N ALA A 154 -8.79 -3.33 29.05
CA ALA A 154 -7.73 -3.62 28.08
C ALA A 154 -8.21 -3.43 26.62
N ARG A 155 -9.44 -3.85 26.29
CA ARG A 155 -10.01 -3.60 24.95
C ARG A 155 -10.20 -2.12 24.66
N VAL A 156 -10.75 -1.36 25.61
CA VAL A 156 -10.93 0.08 25.46
C VAL A 156 -9.56 0.75 25.25
N ALA A 157 -8.56 0.42 26.07
CA ALA A 157 -7.20 0.95 25.93
C ALA A 157 -6.58 0.61 24.56
N ALA A 158 -6.81 -0.59 24.03
CA ALA A 158 -6.34 -0.97 22.71
C ALA A 158 -7.00 -0.13 21.59
N ILE A 159 -8.32 0.12 21.67
CA ILE A 159 -9.03 0.98 20.73
C ILE A 159 -8.52 2.42 20.79
N GLU A 160 -8.31 2.95 21.99
CA GLU A 160 -7.74 4.29 22.20
C GLU A 160 -6.35 4.41 21.58
N LYS A 161 -5.49 3.41 21.83
CA LYS A 161 -4.13 3.39 21.30
C LYS A 161 -4.10 3.28 19.79
N TRP A 162 -4.88 2.40 19.18
CA TRP A 162 -5.00 2.32 17.72
C TRP A 162 -5.61 3.59 17.11
N THR A 163 -6.51 4.28 17.81
CA THR A 163 -7.02 5.59 17.38
C THR A 163 -5.90 6.64 17.38
N ALA A 164 -5.03 6.64 18.39
CA ALA A 164 -3.87 7.53 18.44
C ALA A 164 -2.87 7.20 17.32
N VAL A 165 -2.58 5.92 17.05
CA VAL A 165 -1.75 5.48 15.92
C VAL A 165 -2.33 6.00 14.60
N ALA A 166 -3.64 5.88 14.38
CA ALA A 166 -4.29 6.36 13.16
C ALA A 166 -4.22 7.89 13.01
N ASP A 167 -4.38 8.66 14.09
CA ASP A 167 -4.23 10.11 14.02
C ASP A 167 -2.77 10.54 13.76
N ILE A 168 -1.79 9.82 14.30
CA ILE A 168 -0.37 10.03 13.97
C ILE A 168 -0.10 9.68 12.50
N CYS A 169 -0.63 8.56 11.97
CA CYS A 169 -0.54 8.24 10.55
C CYS A 169 -1.13 9.35 9.68
N ARG A 170 -2.24 9.98 10.09
CA ARG A 170 -2.82 11.14 9.40
C ARG A 170 -1.85 12.33 9.40
N CYS A 171 -1.20 12.62 10.54
CA CYS A 171 -0.18 13.67 10.64
C CYS A 171 1.08 13.37 9.81
N LEU A 172 1.42 12.09 9.63
CA LEU A 172 2.49 11.62 8.74
C LEU A 172 2.05 11.52 7.27
N HIS A 173 0.83 11.93 6.93
CA HIS A 173 0.26 11.77 5.58
C HIS A 173 0.26 10.32 5.05
N ASN A 174 0.23 9.34 5.96
CA ASN A 174 0.03 7.94 5.63
C ASN A 174 -1.47 7.61 5.62
N PHE A 175 -2.16 8.02 4.55
CA PHE A 175 -3.60 7.78 4.39
C PHE A 175 -3.94 6.29 4.22
N ASN A 176 -3.01 5.49 3.71
CA ASN A 176 -3.12 4.02 3.70
C ASN A 176 -3.28 3.47 5.13
N GLY A 177 -2.38 3.86 6.05
CA GLY A 177 -2.42 3.45 7.45
C GLY A 177 -3.65 3.96 8.20
N VAL A 178 -4.11 5.19 7.92
CA VAL A 178 -5.38 5.72 8.47
C VAL A 178 -6.55 4.82 8.07
N LEU A 179 -6.67 4.50 6.77
CA LEU A 179 -7.75 3.66 6.26
C LEU A 179 -7.64 2.23 6.80
N GLN A 180 -6.44 1.68 6.91
CA GLN A 180 -6.20 0.35 7.46
C GLN A 180 -6.77 0.19 8.87
N ILE A 181 -6.52 1.16 9.76
CA ILE A 181 -7.04 1.12 11.13
C ILE A 181 -8.55 1.41 11.16
N CYS A 182 -9.03 2.36 10.35
CA CYS A 182 -10.46 2.65 10.25
C CYS A 182 -11.26 1.44 9.75
N ALA A 183 -10.72 0.69 8.78
CA ALA A 183 -11.32 -0.54 8.26
C ALA A 183 -11.46 -1.60 9.36
N ALA A 184 -10.45 -1.75 10.22
CA ALA A 184 -10.50 -2.64 11.38
C ALA A 184 -11.63 -2.26 12.36
N PHE A 185 -11.83 -0.97 12.65
CA PHE A 185 -12.93 -0.52 13.52
C PHE A 185 -14.32 -0.79 12.93
N THR A 186 -14.44 -0.80 11.60
CA THR A 186 -15.69 -1.15 10.90
C THR A 186 -15.85 -2.65 10.63
N ASN A 187 -14.83 -3.47 10.89
CA ASN A 187 -14.91 -4.92 10.73
C ASN A 187 -16.03 -5.49 11.61
N ALA A 188 -16.79 -6.45 11.08
CA ALA A 188 -17.95 -7.02 11.75
C ALA A 188 -17.66 -7.58 13.15
N ALA A 189 -16.46 -8.15 13.38
CA ALA A 189 -16.03 -8.65 14.67
C ALA A 189 -15.79 -7.54 15.71
N ILE A 190 -15.40 -6.34 15.27
CA ILE A 190 -15.12 -5.19 16.15
C ILE A 190 -16.36 -4.32 16.32
N TYR A 191 -17.02 -3.98 15.21
CA TYR A 191 -18.18 -3.07 15.17
C TYR A 191 -19.35 -3.55 16.05
N ARG A 192 -19.46 -4.87 16.25
CA ARG A 192 -20.51 -5.49 17.07
C ARG A 192 -20.30 -5.42 18.58
N LEU A 193 -19.09 -5.07 19.06
CA LEU A 193 -18.74 -5.04 20.49
C LEU A 193 -19.37 -3.82 21.20
N LYS A 194 -20.71 -3.73 21.22
CA LYS A 194 -21.43 -2.55 21.67
C LYS A 194 -21.11 -2.17 23.13
N LYS A 195 -20.95 -3.15 24.02
CA LYS A 195 -20.60 -2.87 25.42
C LYS A 195 -19.20 -2.26 25.54
N THR A 196 -18.25 -2.73 24.74
CA THR A 196 -16.91 -2.14 24.64
C THR A 196 -16.97 -0.73 24.08
N TRP A 197 -17.67 -0.54 22.96
CA TRP A 197 -17.84 0.78 22.36
C TRP A 197 -18.50 1.77 23.32
N ASP A 198 -19.49 1.37 24.13
CA ASP A 198 -20.13 2.24 25.13
C ASP A 198 -19.16 2.78 26.18
N LYS A 199 -18.08 2.03 26.46
CA LYS A 199 -17.02 2.43 27.40
C LYS A 199 -15.91 3.26 26.78
N VAL A 200 -15.78 3.28 25.45
CA VAL A 200 -14.80 4.15 24.76
C VAL A 200 -15.18 5.62 24.97
N PRO A 201 -14.25 6.50 25.41
CA PRO A 201 -14.52 7.91 25.64
C PRO A 201 -15.08 8.63 24.41
N ARG A 202 -15.95 9.61 24.64
CA ARG A 202 -16.58 10.40 23.57
C ARG A 202 -15.56 11.16 22.71
N THR A 203 -14.47 11.64 23.32
CA THR A 203 -13.37 12.30 22.62
C THR A 203 -12.70 11.37 21.60
N ILE A 204 -12.44 10.13 22.00
CA ILE A 204 -11.84 9.10 21.14
C ILE A 204 -12.79 8.73 20.00
N LYS A 205 -14.08 8.52 20.29
CA LYS A 205 -15.11 8.31 19.24
C LYS A 205 -15.16 9.46 18.25
N SER A 206 -15.07 10.71 18.72
CA SER A 206 -15.03 11.89 17.84
C SER A 206 -13.81 11.87 16.92
N THR A 207 -12.64 11.51 17.44
CA THR A 207 -11.42 11.34 16.64
C THR A 207 -11.60 10.24 15.59
N ILE A 208 -12.14 9.07 15.96
CA ILE A 208 -12.44 7.98 15.01
C ILE A 208 -13.36 8.48 13.88
N THR A 209 -14.44 9.20 14.20
CA THR A 209 -15.35 9.74 13.19
C THR A 209 -14.65 10.73 12.25
N LYS A 210 -13.77 11.60 12.77
CA LYS A 210 -12.98 12.52 11.94
C LYS A 210 -12.03 11.77 11.00
N LEU A 211 -11.35 10.74 11.51
CA LEU A 211 -10.44 9.91 10.70
C LEU A 211 -11.21 9.15 9.61
N GLN A 212 -12.34 8.55 9.96
CA GLN A 212 -13.23 7.87 9.00
C GLN A 212 -13.76 8.80 7.92
N ALA A 213 -14.07 10.06 8.25
CA ALA A 213 -14.50 11.05 7.27
C ALA A 213 -13.40 11.38 6.24
N VAL A 214 -12.13 11.43 6.66
CA VAL A 214 -10.99 11.67 5.76
C VAL A 214 -10.81 10.54 4.75
N VAL A 215 -11.02 9.29 5.17
CA VAL A 215 -10.77 8.09 4.36
C VAL A 215 -12.03 7.42 3.82
N CYS A 216 -13.17 8.11 3.89
CA CYS A 216 -14.47 7.61 3.46
C CYS A 216 -14.47 7.34 1.95
N SER A 217 -15.08 6.24 1.51
CA SER A 217 -15.22 5.88 0.09
C SER A 217 -16.26 6.72 -0.66
N ASP A 218 -17.06 7.52 0.04
CA ASP A 218 -18.08 8.40 -0.56
C ASP A 218 -17.47 9.31 -1.64
N GLY A 219 -18.19 9.40 -2.77
CA GLY A 219 -17.73 10.17 -3.92
C GLY A 219 -16.39 9.69 -4.50
N ARG A 220 -16.09 8.38 -4.42
CA ARG A 220 -14.80 7.77 -4.81
C ARG A 220 -13.62 8.36 -4.05
N PHE A 221 -13.75 8.41 -2.73
CA PHE A 221 -12.74 8.97 -1.81
C PHE A 221 -12.50 10.48 -2.00
N ARG A 222 -13.57 11.26 -2.24
CA ARG A 222 -13.46 12.70 -2.55
C ARG A 222 -12.62 13.46 -1.51
N VAL A 223 -12.88 13.25 -0.23
CA VAL A 223 -12.18 13.95 0.87
C VAL A 223 -10.69 13.57 0.91
N MET A 224 -10.37 12.28 0.74
CA MET A 224 -8.98 11.82 0.68
C MET A 224 -8.26 12.42 -0.54
N ARG A 225 -8.89 12.46 -1.71
CA ARG A 225 -8.31 13.08 -2.91
C ARG A 225 -8.03 14.56 -2.71
N GLU A 226 -8.97 15.30 -2.13
CA GLU A 226 -8.76 16.71 -1.79
C GLU A 226 -7.60 16.91 -0.82
N ALA A 227 -7.47 16.02 0.18
CA ALA A 227 -6.33 16.04 1.10
C ALA A 227 -5.01 15.74 0.39
N LEU A 228 -4.98 14.73 -0.48
CA LEU A 228 -3.80 14.35 -1.28
C LEU A 228 -3.37 15.47 -2.23
N HIS A 229 -4.32 16.18 -2.87
CA HIS A 229 -3.99 17.31 -3.75
C HIS A 229 -3.42 18.52 -3.01
N ARG A 230 -3.71 18.68 -1.71
CA ARG A 230 -3.19 19.76 -0.86
C ARG A 230 -1.96 19.35 -0.07
N CYS A 231 -1.56 18.08 -0.16
CA CYS A 231 -0.49 17.50 0.62
C CYS A 231 0.82 17.61 -0.15
N ASP A 232 1.81 18.26 0.47
CA ASP A 232 3.19 18.13 -0.01
C ASP A 232 3.77 16.77 0.44
N PRO A 233 4.48 16.04 -0.42
CA PRO A 233 5.18 14.81 -0.04
C PRO A 233 6.18 15.03 1.12
N PRO A 234 6.50 14.00 1.93
CA PRO A 234 6.16 12.58 1.75
C PRO A 234 4.70 12.27 2.13
N CYS A 235 4.10 11.33 1.39
CA CYS A 235 2.70 10.93 1.55
C CYS A 235 2.49 9.52 0.99
N ILE A 236 1.64 8.72 1.65
CA ILE A 236 1.24 7.38 1.17
C ILE A 236 -0.27 7.38 0.93
N PRO A 237 -0.72 7.41 -0.33
CA PRO A 237 -2.14 7.32 -0.64
C PRO A 237 -2.68 5.89 -0.46
N TYR A 238 -4.00 5.75 -0.35
CA TYR A 238 -4.64 4.44 -0.49
C TYR A 238 -4.62 4.01 -1.96
N LEU A 239 -3.85 2.97 -2.28
CA LEU A 239 -3.62 2.54 -3.66
C LEU A 239 -4.91 2.07 -4.38
N GLY A 240 -5.83 1.43 -3.66
CA GLY A 240 -7.07 0.87 -4.24
C GLY A 240 -7.95 1.92 -4.94
N MET A 241 -7.85 3.18 -4.53
CA MET A 241 -8.49 4.32 -5.18
C MET A 241 -7.99 4.50 -6.63
N TYR A 242 -6.67 4.50 -6.84
CA TYR A 242 -6.09 4.64 -8.17
C TYR A 242 -6.25 3.39 -9.02
N LEU A 243 -6.17 2.19 -8.41
CA LEU A 243 -6.42 0.94 -9.12
C LEU A 243 -7.85 0.90 -9.69
N THR A 244 -8.81 1.44 -8.94
CA THR A 244 -10.20 1.56 -9.40
C THR A 244 -10.31 2.52 -10.60
N ASP A 245 -9.65 3.69 -10.55
CA ASP A 245 -9.63 4.62 -11.69
C ASP A 245 -8.99 4.00 -12.93
N LEU A 246 -7.87 3.28 -12.76
CA LEU A 246 -7.21 2.56 -13.85
C LEU A 246 -8.12 1.49 -14.46
N SER A 247 -8.81 0.70 -13.65
CA SER A 247 -9.78 -0.28 -14.14
C SER A 247 -10.91 0.38 -14.94
N PHE A 248 -11.45 1.50 -14.45
CA PHE A 248 -12.47 2.24 -15.20
C PHE A 248 -11.97 2.74 -16.56
N ILE A 249 -10.72 3.21 -16.64
CA ILE A 249 -10.12 3.64 -17.92
C ILE A 249 -9.94 2.45 -18.86
N GLU A 250 -9.44 1.33 -18.35
CA GLU A 250 -9.16 0.12 -19.11
C GLU A 250 -10.43 -0.49 -19.71
N GLU A 251 -11.50 -0.57 -18.92
CA GLU A 251 -12.78 -1.16 -19.32
C GLU A 251 -13.66 -0.19 -20.13
N GLY A 252 -13.58 1.11 -19.83
CA GLY A 252 -14.40 2.14 -20.46
C GLY A 252 -13.85 2.70 -21.77
N THR A 253 -12.57 2.44 -22.10
CA THR A 253 -11.91 3.02 -23.28
C THR A 253 -11.29 1.91 -24.15
N PRO A 254 -11.62 1.83 -25.45
CA PRO A 254 -11.07 0.81 -26.34
C PRO A 254 -9.59 1.04 -26.64
N ASP A 255 -8.83 -0.05 -26.81
CA ASP A 255 -7.39 -0.01 -27.14
C ASP A 255 -7.13 0.54 -28.54
N PHE A 256 -8.08 0.34 -29.46
CA PHE A 256 -8.00 0.78 -30.84
C PHE A 256 -9.17 1.70 -31.18
N THR A 257 -8.88 2.70 -31.99
CA THR A 257 -9.88 3.55 -32.64
C THR A 257 -10.67 2.75 -33.69
N PRO A 258 -11.82 3.27 -34.19
CA PRO A 258 -12.56 2.64 -35.28
C PRO A 258 -11.70 2.39 -36.53
N ASP A 259 -10.72 3.26 -36.78
CA ASP A 259 -9.76 3.15 -37.89
C ASP A 259 -8.62 2.15 -37.63
N ARG A 260 -8.72 1.34 -36.56
CA ARG A 260 -7.71 0.36 -36.12
C ARG A 260 -6.35 0.96 -35.72
N LEU A 261 -6.30 2.26 -35.42
CA LEU A 261 -5.12 2.91 -34.85
C LEU A 261 -5.10 2.77 -33.33
N LEU A 262 -3.90 2.65 -32.73
CA LEU A 262 -3.73 2.60 -31.27
C LEU A 262 -4.32 3.86 -30.62
N ASN A 263 -5.15 3.68 -29.60
CA ASN A 263 -5.80 4.76 -28.90
C ASN A 263 -4.86 5.44 -27.89
N PHE A 264 -4.07 6.42 -28.36
CA PHE A 264 -3.19 7.21 -27.51
C PHE A 264 -3.95 8.04 -26.46
N SER A 265 -5.25 8.30 -26.61
CA SER A 265 -6.05 8.97 -25.59
C SER A 265 -6.16 8.09 -24.33
N LYS A 266 -6.46 6.80 -24.51
CA LYS A 266 -6.45 5.81 -23.42
C LYS A 266 -5.09 5.79 -22.70
N MET A 267 -4.01 5.70 -23.47
CA MET A 267 -2.65 5.67 -22.93
C MET A 267 -2.31 6.92 -22.10
N ARG A 268 -2.74 8.11 -22.54
CA ARG A 268 -2.55 9.36 -21.79
C ARG A 268 -3.34 9.38 -20.48
N MET A 269 -4.56 8.85 -20.47
CA MET A 269 -5.38 8.76 -19.25
C MET A 269 -4.71 7.86 -18.21
N ILE A 270 -4.25 6.67 -18.62
CA ILE A 270 -3.50 5.74 -17.76
C ILE A 270 -2.23 6.39 -17.23
N ALA A 271 -1.43 6.99 -18.12
CA ALA A 271 -0.18 7.65 -17.75
C ALA A 271 -0.39 8.83 -16.77
N HIS A 272 -1.53 9.53 -16.86
CA HIS A 272 -1.87 10.60 -15.93
C HIS A 272 -2.02 10.07 -14.50
N VAL A 273 -2.78 8.99 -14.32
CA VAL A 273 -2.99 8.36 -13.01
C VAL A 273 -1.67 7.83 -12.43
N ILE A 274 -0.88 7.11 -13.24
CA ILE A 274 0.43 6.60 -12.81
C ILE A 274 1.36 7.74 -12.41
N ARG A 275 1.34 8.86 -13.13
CA ARG A 275 2.17 10.03 -12.81
C ARG A 275 1.81 10.65 -11.46
N GLU A 276 0.53 10.67 -11.07
CA GLU A 276 0.12 11.10 -9.73
C GLU A 276 0.66 10.18 -8.64
N ILE A 277 0.58 8.86 -8.84
CA ILE A 277 1.18 7.89 -7.90
C ILE A 277 2.69 8.13 -7.76
N ARG A 278 3.39 8.28 -8.90
CA ARG A 278 4.84 8.52 -8.93
C ARG A 278 5.25 9.84 -8.30
N HIS A 279 4.37 10.84 -8.24
CA HIS A 279 4.68 12.09 -7.55
C HIS A 279 4.93 11.84 -6.05
N PHE A 280 4.10 11.00 -5.42
CA PHE A 280 4.24 10.63 -4.02
C PHE A 280 5.44 9.70 -3.74
N GLN A 281 5.93 8.97 -4.74
CA GLN A 281 7.12 8.12 -4.62
C GLN A 281 8.45 8.90 -4.67
N GLN A 282 8.45 10.21 -4.96
CA GLN A 282 9.69 10.98 -5.15
C GLN A 282 10.36 11.43 -3.86
N THR A 283 9.60 11.55 -2.77
CA THR A 283 10.10 12.10 -1.51
C THR A 283 10.08 11.01 -0.44
N PRO A 284 11.25 10.58 0.07
CA PRO A 284 11.30 9.55 1.09
C PRO A 284 10.91 10.09 2.46
N TYR A 285 10.31 9.23 3.29
CA TYR A 285 10.18 9.52 4.72
C TYR A 285 11.55 9.49 5.42
N LYS A 286 11.74 10.38 6.39
CA LYS A 286 12.91 10.38 7.29
C LYS A 286 12.58 9.63 8.58
N ILE A 287 12.29 8.34 8.46
CA ILE A 287 11.95 7.47 9.58
C ILE A 287 13.02 6.38 9.64
N ASP A 288 13.70 6.29 10.77
CA ASP A 288 14.69 5.24 11.01
C ASP A 288 14.00 3.91 11.29
N HIS A 289 14.58 2.81 10.81
CA HIS A 289 14.04 1.47 11.05
C HIS A 289 14.23 1.05 12.53
N ILE A 290 13.15 0.62 13.17
CA ILE A 290 13.15 0.10 14.54
C ILE A 290 12.76 -1.39 14.52
N PRO A 291 13.74 -2.33 14.55
CA PRO A 291 13.49 -3.75 14.34
C PRO A 291 12.48 -4.39 15.31
N LYS A 292 12.49 -3.99 16.59
CA LYS A 292 11.54 -4.53 17.59
C LYS A 292 10.08 -4.25 17.23
N VAL A 293 9.80 -3.09 16.63
CA VAL A 293 8.45 -2.67 16.27
C VAL A 293 8.04 -3.32 14.95
N THR A 294 8.93 -3.37 13.95
CA THR A 294 8.62 -4.09 12.70
C THR A 294 8.42 -5.57 12.93
N SER A 295 9.17 -6.18 13.86
CA SER A 295 8.95 -7.56 14.28
C SER A 295 7.53 -7.76 14.83
N TYR A 296 7.05 -6.85 15.68
CA TYR A 296 5.67 -6.87 16.17
C TYR A 296 4.64 -6.71 15.04
N LEU A 297 4.84 -5.71 14.17
CA LEU A 297 3.92 -5.40 13.07
C LEU A 297 3.83 -6.48 11.99
N LEU A 298 4.86 -7.32 11.87
CA LEU A 298 4.96 -8.41 10.88
C LEU A 298 4.75 -9.80 11.51
N ASP A 299 4.45 -9.89 12.81
CA ASP A 299 4.25 -11.15 13.51
C ASP A 299 2.92 -11.80 13.10
N THR A 300 3.03 -12.82 12.26
CA THR A 300 1.85 -13.55 11.76
C THR A 300 1.17 -14.39 12.83
N SER A 301 1.83 -14.70 13.95
CA SER A 301 1.23 -15.47 15.05
C SER A 301 0.16 -14.68 15.81
N LEU A 302 0.17 -13.35 15.67
CA LEU A 302 -0.85 -12.46 16.23
C LEU A 302 -2.12 -12.37 15.36
N LEU A 303 -2.07 -12.86 14.13
CA LEU A 303 -3.15 -12.70 13.16
C LEU A 303 -4.16 -13.84 13.31
N LEU A 304 -5.41 -13.47 13.61
CA LEU A 304 -6.56 -14.38 13.57
C LEU A 304 -7.26 -14.29 12.22
N ASP A 305 -7.72 -15.42 11.70
CA ASP A 305 -8.54 -15.41 10.49
C ASP A 305 -9.95 -14.81 10.75
N ASP A 306 -10.72 -14.59 9.67
CA ASP A 306 -11.99 -13.88 9.77
C ASP A 306 -13.03 -14.65 10.61
N ASP A 307 -12.98 -15.99 10.60
CA ASP A 307 -13.87 -16.84 11.38
C ASP A 307 -13.45 -16.81 12.87
N GLU A 308 -12.16 -16.96 13.16
CA GLU A 308 -11.59 -16.85 14.51
C GLU A 308 -11.88 -15.49 15.15
N LEU A 309 -11.70 -14.40 14.39
CA LEU A 309 -12.02 -13.04 14.82
C LEU A 309 -13.48 -12.94 15.25
N TYR A 310 -14.40 -13.44 14.42
CA TYR A 310 -15.83 -13.35 14.71
C TYR A 310 -16.23 -14.24 15.89
N GLN A 311 -15.66 -15.45 15.99
CA GLN A 311 -15.90 -16.35 17.12
C GLN A 311 -15.41 -15.77 18.44
N LYS A 312 -14.18 -15.24 18.51
CA LYS A 312 -13.68 -14.57 19.71
C LYS A 312 -14.52 -13.34 20.08
N SER A 313 -14.95 -12.56 19.10
CA SER A 313 -15.88 -11.46 19.33
C SER A 313 -17.19 -11.92 19.99
N LEU A 314 -17.77 -13.03 19.52
CA LEU A 314 -18.98 -13.63 20.11
C LEU A 314 -18.74 -14.15 21.54
N GLN A 315 -17.57 -14.71 21.82
CA GLN A 315 -17.21 -15.17 23.16
C GLN A 315 -17.10 -13.98 24.14
N ILE A 316 -16.50 -12.87 23.71
CA ILE A 316 -16.31 -11.68 24.54
C ILE A 316 -17.62 -10.93 24.78
N GLU A 317 -18.44 -10.75 23.73
CA GLU A 317 -19.76 -10.14 23.81
C GLU A 317 -20.78 -11.02 23.08
N PRO A 318 -21.44 -11.95 23.78
CA PRO A 318 -22.48 -12.80 23.20
C PRO A 318 -23.64 -11.98 22.64
N ARG A 319 -24.32 -12.50 21.61
CA ARG A 319 -25.56 -11.90 21.12
C ARG A 319 -26.59 -11.93 22.24
N SER A 320 -27.24 -10.80 22.53
CA SER A 320 -28.38 -10.79 23.45
C SER A 320 -29.46 -11.74 22.92
N SER A 321 -29.76 -12.80 23.66
CA SER A 321 -30.88 -13.69 23.37
C SER A 321 -32.18 -12.88 23.47
N ARG A 322 -33.01 -12.89 22.42
CA ARG A 322 -34.36 -12.29 22.46
C ARG A 322 -35.37 -13.12 23.28
N LEU A 323 -34.93 -13.90 24.27
CA LEU A 323 -35.79 -14.84 25.00
C LEU A 323 -35.49 -14.81 26.50
N SER A 324 -36.08 -13.82 27.16
CA SER A 324 -36.52 -13.90 28.56
C SER A 324 -37.45 -12.72 28.87
N ALA A 325 -38.54 -12.61 28.10
CA ALA A 325 -39.72 -11.95 28.63
C ALA A 325 -40.38 -12.94 29.61
N PRO A 326 -40.53 -12.63 30.90
CA PRO A 326 -41.33 -13.45 31.78
C PRO A 326 -42.79 -13.37 31.29
N ASN A 327 -43.34 -14.51 30.88
CA ASN A 327 -44.78 -14.67 30.68
C ASN A 327 -45.47 -14.39 32.02
N THR A 328 -45.90 -13.15 32.22
CA THR A 328 -46.93 -12.80 33.19
C THR A 328 -48.27 -13.09 32.54
N ALA A 329 -48.64 -14.38 32.52
CA ALA A 329 -50.02 -14.78 32.31
C ALA A 329 -50.66 -14.92 33.69
N ASN A 330 -51.31 -13.83 34.14
CA ASN A 330 -52.28 -13.88 35.22
C ASN A 330 -53.50 -14.69 34.72
N VAL A 331 -53.85 -15.75 35.45
CA VAL A 331 -55.21 -16.29 35.54
C VAL A 331 -55.56 -16.36 37.01
#